data_AF-A0ABD0NYK2-F1
#
_entry.id   AF-A0ABD0NYK2-F1
#
_cell.length_a   1.000
_cell.length_b   1.000
_cell.length_c   1.000
_cell.angle_alpha   90.00
_cell.angle_beta   90.00
_cell.angle_gamma   90.00
#
_symmetry.space_group_name_H-M   'P 1'
#
loop_
_entity.id
_entity.type
_entity.pdbx_description
1 polymer ?
#
loop_
_entity_poly.entity_id
_entity_poly.type
_entity_poly.pdbx_seq_one_letter_code
_entity_poly.pdbx_strand_id
1 'polypeptide(L)' 'PPFYSRNTAEMYNNILHKPLVLKPNVSNAGRDLLEGLLHKDRTKRLGSKDDF' A
#
# COMPACT_ATOMS: atom_id res chain seq x y z
N PRO A 1 -4.54 -10.23 1.88
CA PRO A 1 -4.23 -8.82 2.23
C PRO A 1 -2.88 -8.39 1.64
N PRO A 2 -2.64 -7.08 1.41
CA PRO A 2 -1.31 -6.60 1.02
C PRO A 2 -0.28 -6.94 2.12
N PHE A 3 0.96 -7.23 1.72
CA PHE A 3 2.08 -7.56 2.63
C PHE A 3 1.93 -8.82 3.49
N TYR A 4 0.91 -9.66 3.24
CA TYR A 4 0.60 -10.82 4.07
C TYR A 4 1.76 -11.82 4.19
N SER A 5 2.01 -12.25 5.44
CA SER A 5 2.70 -13.49 5.79
C SER A 5 1.95 -14.15 6.95
N ARG A 6 2.03 -15.47 7.07
CA ARG A 6 1.56 -16.18 8.27
C ARG A 6 2.39 -15.80 9.50
N ASN A 7 3.66 -15.44 9.30
CA ASN A 7 4.52 -14.95 10.36
C ASN A 7 4.28 -13.44 10.55
N THR A 8 3.82 -13.04 11.73
CA THR A 8 3.50 -11.64 12.04
C THR A 8 4.72 -10.72 11.96
N ALA A 9 5.90 -11.19 12.39
CA ALA A 9 7.13 -10.40 12.30
C ALA A 9 7.53 -10.14 10.84
N GLU A 10 7.36 -11.15 9.98
CA GLU A 10 7.59 -11.01 8.54
C GLU A 10 6.55 -10.08 7.89
N MET A 11 5.28 -10.17 8.29
CA MET A 11 4.23 -9.26 7.82
C MET A 11 4.56 -7.81 8.15
N TYR A 12 5.03 -7.51 9.38
CA TYR A 12 5.46 -6.16 9.74
C TYR A 12 6.68 -5.70 8.93
N ASN A 13 7.66 -6.58 8.73
CA ASN A 13 8.80 -6.28 7.85
C ASN A 13 8.33 -5.94 6.43
N ASN A 14 7.40 -6.71 5.87
CA ASN A 14 6.84 -6.43 4.56
C ASN A 14 6.13 -5.07 4.49
N ILE A 15 5.36 -4.71 5.52
CA ILE A 15 4.71 -3.39 5.61
C ILE A 15 5.73 -2.25 5.62
N LEU A 16 6.90 -2.44 6.24
CA LEU A 16 7.94 -1.41 6.32
C LEU A 16 8.82 -1.35 5.07
N HIS A 17 9.19 -2.49 4.48
CA HIS A 17 10.29 -2.52 3.51
C HIS A 17 9.89 -3.06 2.13
N LYS A 18 8.91 -3.97 2.05
CA LYS A 18 8.53 -4.57 0.77
C LYS A 18 7.71 -3.58 -0.07
N PRO A 19 8.00 -3.41 -1.37
CA PRO A 19 7.16 -2.59 -2.25
C PRO A 19 5.76 -3.20 -2.41
N LEU A 20 4.77 -2.37 -2.71
CA LEU A 20 3.41 -2.82 -2.99
C LEU A 20 3.41 -3.63 -4.31
N VAL A 21 2.84 -4.83 -4.28
CA VAL A 21 2.69 -5.67 -5.49
C VAL A 21 1.20 -5.80 -5.78
N LEU A 22 0.79 -5.29 -6.94
CA LEU A 22 -0.58 -5.36 -7.43
C LEU A 22 -0.68 -6.40 -8.55
N LYS A 23 -1.73 -7.20 -8.50
CA LYS A 23 -1.96 -8.24 -9.51
C LYS A 23 -2.37 -7.61 -10.86
N PRO A 24 -2.11 -8.27 -12.01
CA PRO A 24 -2.43 -7.73 -13.33
C PRO A 24 -3.91 -7.48 -13.59
N ASN A 25 -4.81 -8.06 -12.78
CA ASN A 25 -6.26 -7.95 -12.92
C ASN A 25 -6.86 -6.68 -12.28
N VAL A 26 -6.03 -5.75 -11.82
CA VAL A 26 -6.46 -4.46 -11.28
C VAL A 26 -6.44 -3.42 -12.40
N SER A 27 -7.52 -2.65 -12.56
CA SER A 27 -7.56 -1.54 -13.53
C SER A 27 -6.52 -0.48 -13.21
N ASN A 28 -6.09 0.32 -14.19
CA ASN A 28 -5.12 1.39 -13.96
C ASN A 28 -5.59 2.36 -12.87
N ALA A 29 -6.86 2.79 -12.92
CA ALA A 29 -7.43 3.66 -11.88
C ALA A 29 -7.44 3.01 -10.48
N GLY A 30 -7.73 1.70 -10.39
CA GLY A 30 -7.65 0.96 -9.13
C GLY A 30 -6.21 0.82 -8.63
N ARG A 31 -5.25 0.72 -9.56
CA ARG A 31 -3.82 0.67 -9.27
C ARG A 31 -3.35 1.97 -8.64
N ASP A 32 -3.64 3.09 -9.30
CA ASP A 32 -3.26 4.44 -8.86
C ASP A 32 -3.87 4.75 -7.48
N LEU A 33 -5.14 4.37 -7.28
CA LEU A 33 -5.83 4.52 -6.00
C LEU A 33 -5.14 3.74 -4.88
N LEU A 34 -4.81 2.46 -5.11
CA LEU A 34 -4.15 1.61 -4.11
C LEU A 34 -2.71 2.05 -3.84
N GLU A 35 -1.96 2.48 -4.85
CA GLU A 35 -0.61 3.02 -4.70
C GLU A 35 -0.61 4.31 -3.87
N GLY A 36 -1.60 5.19 -4.07
CA GLY A 36 -1.79 6.40 -3.28
C GLY A 36 -2.17 6.12 -1.82
N LEU A 37 -3.16 5.24 -1.59
CA LEU A 37 -3.65 4.93 -0.24
C LEU A 37 -2.66 4.11 0.60
N LEU A 38 -1.90 3.21 -0.02
CA LEU A 38 -0.93 2.34 0.65
C LEU A 38 0.50 2.90 0.64
N HIS A 39 0.66 4.20 0.38
CA HIS A 39 1.95 4.85 0.44
C HIS A 39 2.53 4.78 1.87
N LYS A 40 3.80 4.35 1.98
CA LYS A 40 4.47 4.15 3.27
C LYS A 40 4.71 5.46 4.01
N ASP A 41 5.17 6.49 3.29
CA ASP A 41 5.25 7.85 3.81
C ASP A 41 3.85 8.44 3.93
N ARG A 42 3.44 8.72 5.18
CA ARG A 42 2.12 9.28 5.50
C ARG A 42 1.86 10.65 4.86
N THR A 43 2.91 11.44 4.59
CA THR A 43 2.79 12.81 4.03
C THR A 43 2.58 12.82 2.52
N LYS A 44 2.79 11.67 1.88
CA LYS A 44 2.58 11.42 0.44
C LYS A 44 1.39 10.51 0.19
N ARG A 45 0.72 10.04 1.25
CA ARG A 45 -0.46 9.19 1.15
C ARG A 45 -1.62 10.01 0.60
N LEU A 46 -2.44 9.39 -0.24
CA LEU A 46 -3.69 10.00 -0.69
C LEU A 46 -4.55 10.36 0.54
N GLY A 47 -5.06 11.59 0.60
CA GLY A 47 -5.76 12.14 1.77
C GLY A 47 -4.84 12.71 2.87
N SER A 48 -3.54 12.83 2.64
CA SER A 48 -2.63 13.47 3.62
C SER A 48 -2.67 15.00 3.61
N LYS A 49 -3.21 15.57 2.53
CA LYS A 49 -3.47 16.99 2.33
C LYS A 49 -4.89 17.10 1.82
N ASP A 50 -5.59 18.16 2.23
CA ASP A 50 -6.93 18.47 1.76
C ASP A 50 -7.97 17.36 2.06
N ASP A 51 -7.74 16.61 3.15
CA ASP A 51 -8.81 15.83 3.77
C ASP A 51 -9.74 16.79 4.53
N PHE A 52 -11.03 16.51 4.49
CA PHE A 52 -12.12 17.44 4.86
C PHE A 52 -11.99 18.11 6.23
#